data_AF-A0A1V5XWN6-F1
#
_entry.id   AF-A0A1V5XWN6-F1
#
_cell.length_a   1.000
_cell.length_b   1.000
_cell.length_c   1.000
_cell.angle_alpha   90.00
_cell.angle_beta   90.00
_cell.angle_gamma   90.00
#
_symmetry.space_group_name_H-M   'P 1'
#
loop_
_entity.id
_entity.type
_entity.pdbx_description
1 polymer ?
#
loop_
_entity_poly.entity_id
_entity_poly.type
_entity_poly.pdbx_seq_one_letter_code
_entity_poly.pdbx_strand_id
1 'polypeptide(L)'
;MDFEYTKEYLAEHPEIEPRRYMNVIAQEFAEVFPDYVKDSGETLADGGEILQVDAYPLTIYAAAAIQELNQKLINKKAEILFLKEQNANQQKQIDSLEARLAALESAMQKTKD
;
A
#
# COMPACT_ATOMS: atom_id res chain seq x y z
N MET A 1 -9.15 -10.12 -8.02
CA MET A 1 -10.47 -10.57 -7.57
C MET A 1 -11.11 -11.27 -8.74
N ASP A 2 -11.69 -12.43 -8.54
CA ASP A 2 -12.35 -13.19 -9.58
C ASP A 2 -13.64 -13.84 -9.06
N PHE A 3 -14.59 -14.07 -9.96
CA PHE A 3 -15.86 -14.70 -9.64
C PHE A 3 -16.35 -15.59 -10.79
N GLU A 4 -17.32 -16.44 -10.50
CA GLU A 4 -18.05 -17.26 -11.46
C GLU A 4 -19.55 -16.98 -11.28
N TYR A 5 -20.29 -16.93 -12.38
CA TYR A 5 -21.75 -16.82 -12.32
C TYR A 5 -22.36 -18.12 -11.77
N THR A 6 -23.49 -18.00 -11.07
CA THR A 6 -24.23 -19.18 -10.61
C THR A 6 -24.80 -19.96 -11.78
N LYS A 7 -25.06 -21.26 -11.58
CA LYS A 7 -25.59 -22.11 -12.65
C LYS A 7 -26.97 -21.66 -13.11
N GLU A 8 -27.77 -21.17 -12.17
CA GLU A 8 -29.11 -20.65 -12.38
C GLU A 8 -29.06 -19.42 -13.29
N TYR A 9 -28.17 -18.46 -12.99
CA TYR A 9 -27.99 -17.26 -13.80
C TYR A 9 -27.47 -17.59 -15.21
N LEU A 10 -26.53 -18.53 -15.34
CA LEU A 10 -26.04 -19.00 -16.63
C LEU A 10 -27.10 -19.72 -17.48
N ALA A 11 -28.08 -20.36 -16.85
CA ALA A 11 -29.18 -21.01 -17.56
C ALA A 11 -30.16 -19.99 -18.16
N GLU A 12 -30.36 -18.86 -17.47
CA GLU A 12 -31.18 -17.73 -17.94
C GLU A 12 -30.44 -16.85 -18.96
N HIS A 13 -29.11 -16.83 -18.90
CA HIS A 13 -28.22 -16.06 -19.77
C HIS A 13 -27.24 -16.96 -20.54
N PRO A 14 -27.71 -17.76 -21.52
CA PRO A 14 -26.88 -18.70 -22.26
C PRO A 14 -25.77 -18.06 -23.11
N GLU A 15 -25.82 -16.74 -23.33
CA GLU A 15 -24.77 -15.94 -23.96
C GLU A 15 -23.52 -15.76 -23.08
N ILE A 16 -23.64 -15.99 -21.77
CA ILE A 16 -22.53 -15.86 -20.83
C ILE A 16 -21.75 -17.17 -20.79
N GLU A 17 -20.43 -17.08 -21.00
CA GLU A 17 -19.55 -18.22 -20.94
C GLU A 17 -19.37 -18.69 -19.48
N PRO A 18 -19.50 -20.00 -19.19
CA PRO A 18 -19.32 -20.54 -17.83
C PRO A 18 -17.83 -20.62 -17.49
N ARG A 19 -17.21 -19.47 -17.22
CA ARG A 19 -15.81 -19.35 -16.84
C ARG A 19 -15.60 -18.41 -15.66
N ARG A 20 -14.35 -18.32 -15.23
CA ARG A 20 -13.90 -17.37 -14.22
C ARG A 20 -13.69 -15.99 -14.85
N TYR A 21 -14.29 -14.98 -14.24
CA TYR A 21 -14.19 -13.58 -14.66
C TYR A 21 -13.31 -12.80 -13.69
N MET A 22 -12.29 -12.15 -14.24
CA MET A 22 -11.43 -11.25 -13.47
C MET A 22 -12.04 -9.85 -13.52
N ASN A 23 -12.78 -9.50 -12.48
CA ASN A 23 -13.41 -8.19 -12.35
C ASN A 23 -13.70 -7.89 -10.86
N VAL A 24 -14.38 -6.79 -10.59
CA VAL A 24 -14.78 -6.37 -9.24
C VAL A 24 -16.22 -6.78 -8.93
N ILE A 25 -16.51 -6.93 -7.64
CA ILE A 25 -17.88 -7.03 -7.14
C ILE A 25 -18.40 -5.62 -6.90
N ALA A 26 -19.56 -5.31 -7.48
CA ALA A 26 -20.13 -3.96 -7.48
C ALA A 26 -20.34 -3.39 -6.08
N GLN A 27 -20.80 -4.22 -5.14
CA GLN A 27 -21.06 -3.83 -3.76
C GLN A 27 -19.78 -3.42 -3.04
N GLU A 28 -18.70 -4.18 -3.18
CA GLU A 28 -17.39 -3.83 -2.60
C GLU A 28 -16.77 -2.62 -3.30
N PHE A 29 -16.96 -2.52 -4.62
CA PHE A 29 -16.44 -1.39 -5.39
C PHE A 29 -17.11 -0.07 -4.99
N ALA A 30 -18.41 -0.10 -4.70
CA ALA A 30 -19.17 1.07 -4.26
C ALA A 30 -18.69 1.65 -2.92
N GLU A 31 -18.03 0.87 -2.07
CA GLU A 31 -17.47 1.36 -0.81
C GLU A 31 -16.35 2.39 -1.03
N VAL A 32 -15.63 2.28 -2.16
CA VAL A 32 -14.49 3.14 -2.51
C VAL A 32 -14.82 4.09 -3.65
N PHE A 33 -15.63 3.64 -4.61
CA PHE A 33 -15.94 4.33 -5.86
C PHE A 33 -17.46 4.37 -6.11
N PRO A 34 -18.25 4.97 -5.19
CA PRO A 34 -19.72 4.91 -5.25
C PRO A 34 -20.29 5.52 -6.54
N ASP A 35 -19.69 6.60 -7.04
CA ASP A 35 -20.17 7.29 -8.26
C ASP A 35 -20.02 6.46 -9.55
N TYR A 36 -19.24 5.37 -9.47
CA TYR A 36 -18.93 4.48 -10.58
C TYR A 36 -19.67 3.14 -10.50
N VAL A 37 -20.64 3.04 -9.58
CA VAL A 37 -21.59 1.94 -9.49
C VAL A 37 -22.99 2.48 -9.69
N LYS A 38 -23.77 1.83 -10.55
CA LYS A 38 -25.14 2.24 -10.87
C LYS A 38 -26.03 1.01 -10.98
N ASP A 39 -27.34 1.23 -10.85
CA ASP A 39 -28.34 0.25 -11.24
C ASP A 39 -28.20 -0.09 -12.74
N SER A 40 -28.31 -1.37 -13.10
CA SER A 40 -28.19 -1.83 -14.49
C SER A 40 -29.49 -1.67 -15.30
N GLY A 41 -30.60 -1.40 -14.64
CA GLY A 41 -31.95 -1.44 -15.19
C GLY A 41 -32.58 -2.84 -15.14
N GLU A 42 -31.89 -3.82 -14.58
CA GLU A 42 -32.32 -5.22 -14.48
C GLU A 42 -32.47 -5.64 -13.02
N THR A 43 -33.37 -6.58 -12.78
CA THR A 43 -33.65 -7.12 -11.44
C THR A 43 -33.52 -8.63 -11.42
N LEU A 44 -33.01 -9.16 -10.32
CA LEU A 44 -33.05 -10.57 -9.99
C LEU A 44 -34.50 -11.06 -9.84
N ALA A 45 -34.69 -12.38 -9.87
CA ALA A 45 -36.01 -13.02 -9.75
C ALA A 45 -36.75 -12.71 -8.43
N ASP A 46 -36.01 -12.34 -7.38
CA ASP A 46 -36.55 -11.91 -6.08
C ASP A 46 -36.85 -10.40 -6.02
N GLY A 47 -36.61 -9.66 -7.11
CA GLY A 47 -36.80 -8.22 -7.21
C GLY A 47 -35.58 -7.39 -6.78
N GLY A 48 -34.45 -8.01 -6.42
CA GLY A 48 -33.21 -7.29 -6.11
C GLY A 48 -32.60 -6.61 -7.35
N GLU A 49 -32.07 -5.41 -7.18
CA GLU A 49 -31.41 -4.66 -8.27
C GLU A 49 -30.06 -5.28 -8.65
N ILE A 50 -29.81 -5.41 -9.96
CA ILE A 50 -28.50 -5.80 -10.48
C ILE A 50 -27.67 -4.52 -10.67
N LEU A 51 -26.46 -4.53 -10.12
CA LEU A 51 -25.55 -3.39 -10.19
C LEU A 51 -24.57 -3.55 -11.35
N GLN A 52 -24.33 -2.45 -12.07
CA GLN A 52 -23.29 -2.32 -13.07
C GLN A 52 -22.15 -1.42 -12.56
N VAL A 53 -20.93 -1.71 -13.02
CA VAL A 53 -19.71 -1.03 -12.60
C VAL A 53 -18.99 -0.43 -13.80
N ASP A 54 -18.62 0.85 -13.71
CA ASP A 54 -17.59 1.43 -14.57
C ASP A 54 -16.22 1.26 -13.91
N ALA A 55 -15.46 0.28 -14.39
CA ALA A 55 -14.13 -0.04 -13.85
C ALA A 55 -13.01 0.84 -14.43
N TYR A 56 -13.28 1.68 -15.45
CA TYR A 56 -12.26 2.53 -16.06
C TYR A 56 -11.47 3.41 -15.07
N PRO A 57 -12.10 4.05 -14.05
CA PRO A 57 -11.41 4.89 -13.08
C PRO A 57 -10.32 4.18 -12.30
N LEU A 58 -10.42 2.85 -12.11
CA LEU A 58 -9.39 2.07 -11.42
C LEU A 58 -8.02 2.28 -12.04
N THR A 59 -7.95 2.39 -13.37
CA THR A 59 -6.67 2.58 -14.07
C THR A 59 -6.03 3.91 -13.69
N ILE A 60 -6.83 4.98 -13.61
CA ILE A 60 -6.37 6.33 -13.31
C ILE A 60 -5.96 6.43 -11.84
N TYR A 61 -6.84 5.97 -10.93
CA TYR A 61 -6.55 5.99 -9.50
C TYR A 61 -5.37 5.08 -9.14
N ALA A 62 -5.24 3.90 -9.76
CA ALA A 62 -4.11 3.02 -9.55
C ALA A 62 -2.80 3.67 -10.03
N ALA A 63 -2.80 4.32 -11.20
CA ALA A 63 -1.62 5.03 -11.68
C ALA A 63 -1.20 6.16 -10.72
N ALA A 64 -2.16 6.96 -10.23
CA ALA A 64 -1.89 8.01 -9.24
C ALA A 64 -1.36 7.43 -7.91
N ALA A 65 -1.98 6.36 -7.40
CA ALA A 65 -1.55 5.70 -6.18
C ALA A 65 -0.14 5.11 -6.29
N ILE A 66 0.22 4.53 -7.44
CA ILE A 66 1.57 4.02 -7.72
C ILE A 66 2.58 5.17 -7.72
N GLN A 67 2.26 6.31 -8.35
CA GLN A 67 3.14 7.48 -8.35
C GLN A 67 3.36 8.03 -6.94
N GLU A 68 2.28 8.16 -6.16
CA GLU A 68 2.35 8.61 -4.77
C GLU A 68 3.18 7.64 -3.91
N LEU A 69 2.95 6.33 -4.04
CA LEU A 69 3.70 5.31 -3.32
C LEU A 69 5.20 5.34 -3.70
N ASN A 70 5.51 5.52 -4.98
CA ASN A 70 6.88 5.67 -5.44
C ASN A 70 7.56 6.90 -4.82
N GLN A 71 6.85 8.03 -4.74
CA GLN A 71 7.39 9.23 -4.10
C GLN A 71 7.62 9.03 -2.59
N LYS A 72 6.68 8.39 -1.89
CA LYS A 72 6.85 8.02 -0.47
C LYS A 72 8.05 7.10 -0.28
N LEU A 73 8.25 6.13 -1.16
CA LEU A 73 9.38 5.20 -1.12
C LEU A 73 10.72 5.91 -1.33
N ILE A 74 10.80 6.83 -2.28
CA ILE A 74 12.01 7.66 -2.53
C ILE A 74 12.33 8.48 -1.28
N ASN A 75 11.34 9.17 -0.71
CA ASN A 75 11.52 10.00 0.48
C ASN A 75 11.99 9.16 1.68
N LYS A 76 11.38 7.99 1.91
CA LYS A 76 11.78 7.08 2.99
C LYS A 76 13.20 6.54 2.81
N LYS A 77 13.61 6.24 1.57
CA LYS A 77 15.00 5.84 1.28
C LYS A 77 15.99 6.95 1.59
N ALA A 78 15.68 8.19 1.22
CA ALA A 78 16.52 9.35 1.53
C ALA A 78 16.65 9.57 3.05
N GLU A 79 15.54 9.47 3.79
CA GLU A 79 15.53 9.57 5.25
C GLU A 79 16.39 8.47 5.91
N ILE A 80 16.29 7.23 5.44
CA ILE A 80 17.12 6.12 5.94
C ILE A 80 18.61 6.38 5.70
N LEU A 81 18.99 6.87 4.52
CA LEU A 81 20.38 7.17 4.21
C LEU A 81 20.92 8.28 5.12
N PHE A 82 20.15 9.34 5.29
CA PHE A 82 20.49 10.44 6.18
C PHE A 82 20.65 10.00 7.64
N LEU A 83 19.73 9.19 8.16
CA LEU A 83 19.82 8.67 9.52
C LEU A 83 21.02 7.72 9.71
N LYS A 84 21.34 6.91 8.70
CA LYS A 84 22.54 6.05 8.75
C LYS A 84 23.83 6.86 8.80
N GLU A 85 23.92 7.94 8.03
CA GLU A 85 25.07 8.84 8.05
C GLU A 85 25.20 9.54 9.41
N GLN A 86 24.09 10.06 9.95
CA GLN A 86 24.08 10.67 11.28
C GLN A 86 24.51 9.68 12.36
N ASN A 87 23.98 8.45 12.36
CA ASN A 87 24.38 7.42 13.32
C ASN A 87 25.87 7.10 13.21
N ALA A 88 26.42 6.98 12.00
CA ALA A 88 27.85 6.74 11.82
C ALA A 88 28.71 7.90 12.35
N ASN A 89 28.27 9.15 12.16
CA ASN A 89 28.96 10.31 12.68
C ASN A 89 28.86 10.43 14.21
N GLN A 90 27.70 10.15 14.78
CA GLN A 90 27.51 10.10 16.23
C GLN A 90 28.37 9.02 16.86
N GLN A 91 28.47 7.84 16.25
CA GLN A 91 29.35 6.78 16.74
C GLN A 91 30.81 7.23 16.77
N LYS A 92 31.31 7.86 15.70
CA LYS A 92 32.68 8.41 15.68
C LYS A 92 32.92 9.45 16.78
N GLN A 93 31.92 10.28 17.07
CA GLN A 93 32.02 11.27 18.15
C GLN A 93 32.06 10.60 19.52
N ILE A 94 31.23 9.58 19.75
CA ILE A 94 31.25 8.77 20.97
C ILE A 94 32.62 8.14 21.15
N ASP A 95 33.15 7.44 20.13
CA ASP A 95 34.46 6.79 20.19
C ASP A 95 35.59 7.80 20.52
N SER A 96 35.53 9.01 19.94
CA SER A 96 36.50 10.07 20.21
C SER A 96 36.41 10.60 21.63
N LEU A 97 35.20 10.79 22.16
CA LEU A 97 35.00 11.26 23.53
C LEU A 97 35.43 10.20 24.55
N GLU A 98 35.12 8.93 24.32
CA GLU A 98 35.57 7.82 25.15
C GLU A 98 37.10 7.73 25.20
N ALA A 99 37.77 7.86 24.05
CA ALA A 99 39.23 7.89 24.01
C ALA A 99 39.84 9.07 24.80
N ARG A 100 39.22 10.26 24.72
CA ARG A 100 39.65 11.44 25.48
C ARG A 100 39.42 11.28 26.98
N LEU A 101 38.31 10.68 27.37
CA LEU A 101 38.01 10.39 28.78
C LEU A 101 39.04 9.41 29.36
N ALA A 102 39.31 8.30 28.66
CA ALA A 102 40.31 7.33 29.10
C ALA A 102 41.72 7.95 29.25
N ALA A 103 42.10 8.85 28.34
CA ALA A 103 43.37 9.57 28.43
C ALA A 103 43.43 10.52 29.63
N LEU A 104 42.34 11.25 29.91
CA LEU A 104 42.23 12.13 31.07
C LEU A 104 42.29 11.35 32.39
N GLU A 105 41.54 10.25 32.48
CA GLU A 105 41.54 9.36 33.66
C GLU A 105 42.94 8.82 33.94
N SER A 106 43.64 8.34 32.91
CA SER A 106 45.01 7.86 33.02
C SER A 106 45.99 8.95 33.48
N ALA A 107 45.83 10.19 33.01
CA ALA A 107 46.67 11.31 33.42
C ALA A 107 46.45 11.68 34.89
N MET A 108 45.19 11.70 35.34
CA MET A 108 44.83 12.00 36.72
C MET A 108 45.39 10.97 37.71
N GLN A 109 45.42 9.69 37.33
CA GLN A 109 45.99 8.62 38.16
C GLN A 109 47.50 8.78 38.34
N LYS A 110 48.24 9.12 37.28
CA LYS A 110 49.69 9.37 37.34
C LYS A 110 50.10 10.57 38.20
N THR A 111 49.23 11.56 38.35
CA THR A 111 49.48 12.72 39.24
C THR A 111 49.20 12.45 40.72
N LYS A 112 48.62 11.30 41.05
CA LYS A 112 48.23 10.94 42.42
C LYS A 112 49.23 10.00 43.11
N ASP A 113 50.12 9.39 42.33
CA ASP A 113 51.28 8.57 42.76
C ASP A 113 52.55 9.43 42.83
#